data_AF-A0A368GPV3-F1
#
_entry.id   AF-A0A368GPV3-F1
#
_cell.length_a   1.000
_cell.length_b   1.000
_cell.length_c   1.000
_cell.angle_alpha   90.00
_cell.angle_beta   90.00
_cell.angle_gamma   90.00
#
_symmetry.space_group_name_H-M   'P 1'
#
loop_
_entity.id
_entity.type
_entity.pdbx_description
1 polymer ?
#
loop_
_entity_poly.entity_id
_entity_poly.type
_entity_poly.pdbx_seq_one_letter_code
_entity_poly.pdbx_strand_id
1 'polypeptide(L)'
;MLIAVLFSTCALVAGRNVYVDLLGENSPFADAASIERHLTKMQRLNRLQSKIMGVRPTSNDQINFDAEPARPDLLPYLFEGDIVLTDNQMDSVLKNAEDQLWAKQGGQSRSRRSMTSYLYARWTAFPIPYYINTGSGVSEPAVLAGIARWEADTCITFTRQNNRPNGNGIEFFLGSGCYSMIGRVGYSSQQISIGHGCTSLGTVTHEIGHALGFYHEQARYDRDNYVSIVSKNIQNGYLSQFTKQSRSAMEDYGVGFDYGSVMHYDQFSFSANNRYTIQTIDTNYQQTIGQREGPSFMDVKRVNLAYCNSTCSSTLPCLNGGYTDPKNCAVCRCPTGFGGTLCDRAATNPAQCGPGDLRATSSLQLLSASGATSCSFVIKAPLGRQIYYEVPTFRFTAANLCSYNFLEIKYAADLQRVGARYG
;
A
#
# COMPACT_ATOMS: atom_id res chain seq x y z
N MET A 1 63.05 -9.05 -29.40
CA MET A 1 61.99 -8.65 -30.35
C MET A 1 60.66 -8.83 -29.62
N LEU A 2 60.11 -7.74 -29.07
CA LEU A 2 58.83 -7.75 -28.34
C LEU A 2 57.68 -7.66 -29.35
N ILE A 3 56.68 -8.52 -29.21
CA ILE A 3 55.38 -8.38 -29.88
C ILE A 3 54.37 -8.03 -28.80
N ALA A 4 53.82 -6.82 -28.87
CA ALA A 4 52.67 -6.37 -28.10
C ALA A 4 51.40 -6.76 -28.85
N VAL A 5 50.49 -7.48 -28.19
CA VAL A 5 49.13 -7.72 -28.67
C VAL A 5 48.19 -6.94 -27.76
N LEU A 6 47.63 -5.85 -28.29
CA LEU A 6 46.54 -5.11 -27.66
C LEU A 6 45.24 -5.91 -27.81
N PHE A 7 44.66 -6.35 -26.71
CA PHE A 7 43.23 -6.66 -26.67
C PHE A 7 42.49 -5.40 -26.26
N SER A 8 41.78 -4.79 -27.21
CA SER A 8 40.75 -3.79 -26.91
C SER A 8 39.58 -4.53 -26.25
N THR A 9 39.45 -4.39 -24.93
CA THR A 9 38.24 -4.81 -24.24
C THR A 9 37.14 -3.85 -24.63
N CYS A 10 36.23 -4.33 -25.48
CA CYS A 10 34.90 -3.75 -25.57
C CYS A 10 34.33 -3.76 -24.14
N ALA A 11 34.05 -2.58 -23.59
CA ALA A 11 33.48 -2.44 -22.26
C ALA A 11 32.12 -3.14 -22.23
N LEU A 12 32.11 -4.40 -21.77
CA LEU A 12 30.92 -5.03 -21.24
C LEU A 12 30.51 -4.20 -20.03
N VAL A 13 29.38 -3.50 -20.13
CA VAL A 13 28.68 -2.95 -18.98
C VAL A 13 28.48 -4.10 -18.00
N ALA A 14 29.15 -4.02 -16.85
CA ALA A 14 29.05 -5.02 -15.81
C ALA A 14 27.59 -5.14 -15.37
N GLY A 15 27.05 -6.36 -15.38
CA GLY A 15 25.76 -6.66 -14.79
C GLY A 15 25.77 -6.24 -13.32
N ARG A 16 24.73 -5.53 -12.90
CA ARG A 16 24.54 -5.05 -11.54
C ARG A 16 24.35 -6.28 -10.62
N ASN A 17 25.24 -6.47 -9.65
CA ASN A 17 25.13 -7.57 -8.71
C ASN A 17 24.32 -7.09 -7.49
N VAL A 18 23.06 -7.51 -7.40
CA VAL A 18 22.15 -7.11 -6.31
C VAL A 18 22.70 -7.52 -4.94
N TYR A 19 23.45 -8.62 -4.85
CA TYR A 19 24.12 -9.02 -3.61
C TYR A 19 25.18 -8.01 -3.16
N VAL A 20 25.85 -7.34 -4.10
CA VAL A 20 26.81 -6.26 -3.81
C VAL A 20 26.07 -4.99 -3.37
N ASP A 21 24.95 -4.65 -4.01
CA ASP A 21 24.09 -3.54 -3.57
C ASP A 21 23.52 -3.78 -2.16
N LEU A 22 23.16 -5.03 -1.84
CA LEU A 22 22.70 -5.47 -0.51
C LEU A 22 23.83 -5.63 0.51
N LEU A 23 25.10 -5.48 0.15
CA LEU A 23 26.23 -5.43 1.08
C LEU A 23 26.87 -4.04 1.17
N GLY A 24 26.37 -3.09 0.37
CA GLY A 24 26.86 -1.73 0.32
C GLY A 24 26.49 -0.90 1.55
N GLU A 25 27.06 0.31 1.60
CA GLU A 25 26.58 1.34 2.52
C GLU A 25 25.09 1.56 2.25
N ASN A 26 24.27 1.43 3.31
CA ASN A 26 22.81 1.49 3.27
C ASN A 26 22.06 0.22 2.84
N SER A 27 22.67 -0.96 3.01
CA SER A 27 21.92 -2.22 2.97
C SER A 27 20.78 -2.26 4.02
N PRO A 28 19.60 -2.81 3.68
CA PRO A 28 18.57 -3.13 4.67
C PRO A 28 18.94 -4.31 5.59
N PHE A 29 20.03 -5.02 5.28
CA PHE A 29 20.52 -6.19 5.99
C PHE A 29 21.81 -5.86 6.75
N ALA A 30 21.99 -6.51 7.91
CA ALA A 30 23.13 -6.23 8.78
C ALA A 30 24.45 -6.79 8.22
N ASP A 31 24.39 -7.95 7.58
CA ASP A 31 25.54 -8.69 7.05
C ASP A 31 25.13 -9.72 5.99
N ALA A 32 26.11 -10.30 5.29
CA ALA A 32 25.91 -11.34 4.29
C ALA A 32 25.11 -12.54 4.82
N ALA A 33 25.36 -12.95 6.07
CA ALA A 33 24.65 -14.08 6.66
C ALA A 33 23.16 -13.78 6.85
N SER A 34 22.78 -12.53 7.16
CA SER A 34 21.40 -12.10 7.29
C SER A 34 20.68 -12.08 5.93
N ILE A 35 21.37 -11.71 4.86
CA ILE A 35 20.86 -11.82 3.49
C ILE A 35 20.60 -13.29 3.17
N GLU A 36 21.58 -14.18 3.31
CA GLU A 36 21.42 -15.60 3.00
C GLU A 36 20.27 -16.26 3.78
N ARG A 37 20.13 -15.93 5.07
CA ARG A 37 19.00 -16.39 5.89
C ARG A 37 17.66 -15.91 5.32
N HIS A 38 17.55 -14.61 5.01
CA HIS A 38 16.33 -14.02 4.44
C HIS A 38 15.96 -14.65 3.09
N LEU A 39 16.91 -14.74 2.16
CA LEU A 39 16.68 -15.33 0.83
C LEU A 39 16.27 -16.80 0.93
N THR A 40 16.90 -17.57 1.84
CA THR A 40 16.51 -18.96 2.11
C THR A 40 15.09 -19.06 2.63
N LYS A 41 14.68 -18.18 3.56
CA LYS A 41 13.32 -18.12 4.09
C LYS A 41 12.31 -17.72 3.00
N MET A 42 12.63 -16.76 2.14
CA MET A 42 11.81 -16.36 0.98
C MET A 42 11.60 -17.52 0.00
N GLN A 43 12.64 -18.28 -0.32
CA GLN A 43 12.52 -19.48 -1.16
C GLN A 43 11.63 -20.55 -0.51
N ARG A 44 11.77 -20.78 0.81
CA ARG A 44 10.88 -21.68 1.56
C ARG A 44 9.44 -21.21 1.49
N LEU A 45 9.19 -19.92 1.65
CA LEU A 45 7.85 -19.33 1.57
C LEU A 45 7.24 -19.53 0.18
N ASN A 46 8.01 -19.29 -0.89
CA ASN A 46 7.54 -19.51 -2.26
C ASN A 46 7.13 -20.98 -2.51
N ARG A 47 7.89 -21.94 -1.96
CA ARG A 47 7.54 -23.38 -2.02
C ARG A 47 6.29 -23.73 -1.22
N LEU A 48 6.01 -23.04 -0.12
CA LEU A 48 4.74 -23.21 0.60
C LEU A 48 3.58 -22.64 -0.21
N GLN A 49 3.76 -21.44 -0.78
CA GLN A 49 2.73 -20.79 -1.60
C GLN A 49 2.39 -21.59 -2.86
N SER A 50 3.37 -22.24 -3.52
CA SER A 50 3.05 -23.12 -4.66
C SER A 50 2.10 -24.25 -4.27
N LYS A 51 2.30 -24.87 -3.11
CA LYS A 51 1.38 -25.89 -2.57
C LYS A 51 0.01 -25.31 -2.22
N ILE A 52 -0.02 -24.14 -1.57
CA ILE A 52 -1.26 -23.44 -1.19
C ILE A 52 -2.07 -23.04 -2.42
N MET A 53 -1.42 -22.59 -3.48
CA MET A 53 -2.07 -22.15 -4.72
C MET A 53 -2.29 -23.29 -5.73
N GLY A 54 -1.79 -24.50 -5.45
CA GLY A 54 -1.91 -25.64 -6.37
C GLY A 54 -1.05 -25.52 -7.63
N VAL A 55 0.02 -24.72 -7.58
CA VAL A 55 0.99 -24.54 -8.68
C VAL A 55 2.05 -25.64 -8.56
N ARG A 56 2.28 -26.36 -9.66
CA ARG A 56 3.33 -27.40 -9.71
C ARG A 56 4.70 -26.72 -9.76
N PRO A 57 5.62 -27.03 -8.82
CA PRO A 57 6.94 -26.42 -8.84
C PRO A 57 7.72 -26.78 -10.10
N THR A 58 8.46 -25.82 -10.66
CA THR A 58 9.37 -26.02 -11.79
C THR A 58 10.82 -25.77 -11.39
N SER A 59 11.78 -26.23 -12.20
CA SER A 59 13.20 -25.90 -12.02
C SER A 59 13.47 -24.39 -12.11
N ASN A 60 12.55 -23.63 -12.72
CA ASN A 60 12.65 -22.19 -12.91
C ASN A 60 12.04 -21.39 -11.75
N ASP A 61 11.54 -22.03 -10.68
CA ASP A 61 10.93 -21.35 -9.53
C ASP A 61 11.96 -20.76 -8.55
N GLN A 62 13.16 -20.48 -9.03
CA GLN A 62 14.18 -19.79 -8.26
C GLN A 62 13.90 -18.29 -8.32
N ILE A 63 13.90 -17.64 -7.17
CA ILE A 63 13.81 -16.18 -7.11
C ILE A 63 15.10 -15.65 -7.74
N ASN A 64 14.98 -14.99 -8.89
CA ASN A 64 16.15 -14.41 -9.55
C ASN A 64 16.52 -13.12 -8.84
N PHE A 65 17.46 -13.22 -7.90
CA PHE A 65 17.90 -12.09 -7.11
C PHE A 65 18.77 -11.11 -7.91
N ASP A 66 19.35 -11.54 -9.03
CA ASP A 66 20.16 -10.70 -9.92
C ASP A 66 19.34 -10.03 -11.04
N ALA A 67 18.03 -10.31 -11.12
CA ALA A 67 17.16 -9.66 -12.09
C ALA A 67 16.97 -8.18 -11.72
N GLU A 68 17.23 -7.29 -12.67
CA GLU A 68 16.78 -5.91 -12.58
C GLU A 68 15.25 -5.92 -12.42
N PRO A 69 14.73 -5.29 -11.35
CA PRO A 69 13.30 -5.30 -11.08
C PRO A 69 12.57 -4.48 -12.13
N ALA A 70 11.36 -4.92 -12.51
CA ALA A 70 10.54 -4.20 -13.49
C ALA A 70 10.15 -2.79 -13.02
N ARG A 71 10.07 -2.59 -11.70
CA ARG A 71 9.79 -1.32 -11.03
C ARG A 71 10.55 -1.23 -9.71
N PRO A 72 10.88 -0.02 -9.24
CA PRO A 72 11.66 0.15 -8.02
C PRO A 72 10.93 -0.29 -6.74
N ASP A 73 9.60 -0.46 -6.77
CA ASP A 73 8.74 -0.94 -5.68
C ASP A 73 8.38 -2.43 -5.78
N LEU A 74 8.95 -3.16 -6.75
CA LEU A 74 8.72 -4.60 -6.94
C LEU A 74 10.03 -5.39 -6.87
N LEU A 75 10.78 -5.24 -5.78
CA LEU A 75 12.07 -5.89 -5.57
C LEU A 75 11.85 -7.37 -5.19
N PRO A 76 12.18 -8.33 -6.06
CA PRO A 76 11.80 -9.74 -5.87
C PRO A 76 12.50 -10.41 -4.67
N TYR A 77 13.61 -9.83 -4.21
CA TYR A 77 14.36 -10.28 -3.04
C TYR A 77 13.76 -9.80 -1.70
N LEU A 78 12.92 -8.76 -1.70
CA LEU A 78 12.22 -8.31 -0.50
C LEU A 78 10.88 -9.04 -0.35
N PHE A 79 10.38 -9.06 0.88
CA PHE A 79 9.06 -9.62 1.15
C PHE A 79 8.01 -8.66 0.57
N GLU A 80 7.03 -9.20 -0.16
CA GLU A 80 6.03 -8.38 -0.86
C GLU A 80 6.67 -7.20 -1.62
N GLY A 81 7.81 -7.40 -2.28
CA GLY A 81 8.41 -6.41 -3.19
C GLY A 81 9.16 -5.25 -2.54
N ASP A 82 8.74 -4.75 -1.39
CA ASP A 82 9.27 -3.51 -0.80
C ASP A 82 9.34 -3.57 0.74
N ILE A 83 9.16 -4.77 1.32
CA ILE A 83 9.16 -4.95 2.77
C ILE A 83 10.43 -5.66 3.24
N VAL A 84 11.16 -4.98 4.12
CA VAL A 84 12.26 -5.55 4.90
C VAL A 84 11.71 -6.10 6.21
N LEU A 85 11.59 -7.43 6.31
CA LEU A 85 11.17 -8.10 7.53
C LEU A 85 12.36 -8.40 8.45
N THR A 86 12.15 -8.24 9.76
CA THR A 86 13.02 -8.87 10.75
C THR A 86 12.92 -10.40 10.68
N ASP A 87 13.94 -11.10 11.19
CA ASP A 87 13.95 -12.57 11.26
C ASP A 87 12.69 -13.14 11.94
N ASN A 88 12.25 -12.50 13.04
CA ASN A 88 11.05 -12.90 13.79
C ASN A 88 9.74 -12.66 13.01
N GLN A 89 9.66 -11.55 12.26
CA GLN A 89 8.51 -11.28 11.39
C GLN A 89 8.45 -12.30 10.26
N MET A 90 9.58 -12.60 9.61
CA MET A 90 9.64 -13.61 8.55
C MET A 90 9.27 -15.01 9.06
N ASP A 91 9.72 -15.40 10.25
CA ASP A 91 9.35 -16.68 10.86
C ASP A 91 7.84 -16.76 11.16
N SER A 92 7.23 -15.62 11.52
CA SER A 92 5.78 -15.53 11.72
C SER A 92 5.01 -15.71 10.41
N VAL A 93 5.48 -15.11 9.31
CA VAL A 93 4.91 -15.28 7.96
C VAL A 93 5.02 -16.73 7.50
N LEU A 94 6.20 -17.36 7.65
CA LEU A 94 6.41 -18.77 7.30
C LEU A 94 5.47 -19.70 8.06
N LYS A 95 5.39 -19.54 9.37
CA LYS A 95 4.48 -20.33 10.22
C LYS A 95 3.03 -20.14 9.78
N ASN A 96 2.62 -18.93 9.44
CA ASN A 96 1.28 -18.70 8.94
C ASN A 96 1.01 -19.42 7.61
N ALA A 97 1.95 -19.41 6.68
CA ALA A 97 1.82 -20.16 5.43
C ALA A 97 1.72 -21.68 5.68
N GLU A 98 2.46 -22.21 6.65
CA GLU A 98 2.35 -23.62 7.07
C GLU A 98 0.97 -23.94 7.63
N ASP A 99 0.43 -23.08 8.51
CA ASP A 99 -0.91 -23.23 9.08
C ASP A 99 -2.00 -23.18 7.98
N GLN A 100 -1.86 -22.30 6.99
CA GLN A 100 -2.76 -22.23 5.82
C GLN A 100 -2.73 -23.52 5.01
N LEU A 101 -1.54 -24.05 4.74
CA LEU A 101 -1.38 -25.31 4.00
C LEU A 101 -1.99 -26.48 4.78
N TRP A 102 -1.77 -26.54 6.09
CA TRP A 102 -2.34 -27.56 6.97
C TRP A 102 -3.88 -27.51 6.99
N ALA A 103 -4.47 -26.31 7.09
CA ALA A 103 -5.92 -26.13 7.04
C ALA A 103 -6.51 -26.58 5.70
N LYS A 104 -5.81 -26.31 4.58
CA LYS A 104 -6.22 -26.76 3.24
C LYS A 104 -6.22 -28.30 3.10
N GLN A 105 -5.39 -28.99 3.88
CA GLN A 105 -5.27 -30.46 3.89
C GLN A 105 -6.29 -31.16 4.82
N GLY A 106 -7.30 -30.44 5.32
CA GLY A 106 -8.36 -31.02 6.16
C GLY A 106 -8.02 -31.07 7.65
N GLY A 107 -6.92 -30.45 8.08
CA GLY A 107 -6.64 -30.26 9.49
C GLY A 107 -7.62 -29.28 10.15
N GLN A 108 -8.07 -29.56 11.38
CA GLN A 108 -8.82 -28.57 12.16
C GLN A 108 -7.96 -27.32 12.35
N SER A 109 -8.48 -26.18 11.90
CA SER A 109 -7.85 -24.88 12.05
C SER A 109 -7.60 -24.60 13.53
N ARG A 110 -6.34 -24.62 13.94
CA ARG A 110 -5.96 -24.09 15.26
C ARG A 110 -5.96 -22.58 15.13
N SER A 111 -7.03 -21.94 15.59
CA SER A 111 -7.04 -20.50 15.82
C SER A 111 -5.93 -20.18 16.80
N ARG A 112 -4.82 -19.66 16.28
CA ARG A 112 -3.75 -19.07 17.06
C ARG A 112 -3.47 -17.66 16.52
N ARG A 113 -3.22 -16.76 17.47
CA ARG A 113 -2.83 -15.37 17.25
C ARG A 113 -1.53 -15.35 16.41
N SER A 114 -1.29 -14.46 15.45
CA SER A 114 -0.97 -13.02 15.52
C SER A 114 -0.71 -12.53 14.08
N MET A 115 -0.54 -11.26 13.69
CA MET A 115 -0.69 -9.87 14.26
C MET A 115 0.72 -9.38 14.25
N THR A 116 1.06 -8.28 13.60
CA THR A 116 1.63 -7.23 14.44
C THR A 116 0.51 -6.55 15.27
N SER A 117 -0.26 -7.36 16.04
CA SER A 117 -1.05 -6.94 17.22
C SER A 117 -0.13 -6.75 18.42
N TYR A 118 1.13 -7.08 18.20
CA TYR A 118 2.30 -6.53 18.81
C TYR A 118 2.21 -5.00 18.90
N LEU A 119 1.54 -4.51 19.94
CA LEU A 119 1.61 -3.12 20.38
C LEU A 119 3.07 -2.65 20.51
N TYR A 120 4.01 -3.58 20.75
CA TYR A 120 5.44 -3.28 20.75
C TYR A 120 5.96 -2.80 19.39
N ALA A 121 5.40 -3.25 18.27
CA ALA A 121 5.81 -2.84 16.93
C ALA A 121 5.16 -1.51 16.50
N ARG A 122 4.30 -0.92 17.34
CA ARG A 122 3.78 0.42 17.11
C ARG A 122 4.77 1.47 17.59
N TRP A 123 4.69 2.64 16.99
CA TRP A 123 5.29 3.85 17.55
C TRP A 123 4.54 4.22 18.82
N THR A 124 5.27 4.32 19.92
CA THR A 124 4.70 4.58 21.27
C THR A 124 4.91 6.01 21.73
N ALA A 125 5.74 6.78 21.02
CA ALA A 125 6.03 8.17 21.32
C ALA A 125 5.93 8.99 20.04
N PHE A 126 5.29 10.16 20.18
CA PHE A 126 5.19 11.17 19.14
C PHE A 126 5.75 12.49 19.70
N PRO A 127 6.40 13.32 18.88
CA PRO A 127 6.65 13.13 17.46
C PRO A 127 7.70 12.05 17.15
N ILE A 128 7.57 11.34 16.03
CA ILE A 128 8.55 10.36 15.55
C ILE A 128 9.82 11.10 15.09
N PRO A 129 11.01 10.84 15.68
CA PRO A 129 12.24 11.46 15.22
C PRO A 129 12.60 10.97 13.82
N TYR A 130 12.96 11.87 12.91
CA TYR A 130 13.45 11.51 11.58
C TYR A 130 14.67 12.29 11.15
N TYR A 131 15.50 11.68 10.31
CA TYR A 131 16.64 12.28 9.65
C TYR A 131 16.52 12.06 8.14
N ILE A 132 16.83 13.09 7.35
CA ILE A 132 16.93 12.98 5.89
C ILE A 132 18.41 13.00 5.55
N ASN A 133 18.94 11.87 5.11
CA ASN A 133 20.33 11.74 4.72
C ASN A 133 20.57 12.39 3.35
N THR A 134 20.56 13.72 3.29
CA THR A 134 20.75 14.47 2.04
C THR A 134 22.10 14.17 1.37
N GLY A 135 23.10 13.75 2.15
CA GLY A 135 24.39 13.28 1.64
C GLY A 135 24.28 12.03 0.76
N SER A 136 23.24 11.21 0.92
CA SER A 136 22.98 10.08 0.03
C SER A 136 22.35 10.49 -1.31
N GLY A 137 21.88 11.75 -1.45
CA GLY A 137 21.14 12.21 -2.64
C GLY A 137 19.63 11.94 -2.60
N VAL A 138 19.07 11.56 -1.44
CA VAL A 138 17.62 11.35 -1.30
C VAL A 138 16.86 12.67 -1.53
N SER A 139 15.68 12.59 -2.16
CA SER A 139 14.86 13.77 -2.43
C SER A 139 14.18 14.30 -1.17
N GLU A 140 14.78 15.30 -0.54
CA GLU A 140 14.19 15.98 0.62
C GLU A 140 12.77 16.53 0.36
N PRO A 141 12.48 17.21 -0.77
CA PRO A 141 11.12 17.69 -1.04
C PRO A 141 10.07 16.57 -1.09
N ALA A 142 10.42 15.41 -1.66
CA ALA A 142 9.50 14.27 -1.73
C ALA A 142 9.22 13.68 -0.34
N VAL A 143 10.27 13.53 0.48
CA VAL A 143 10.15 13.06 1.87
C VAL A 143 9.27 14.01 2.69
N LEU A 144 9.54 15.32 2.61
CA LEU A 144 8.75 16.33 3.34
C LEU A 144 7.29 16.35 2.89
N ALA A 145 7.00 16.17 1.60
CA ALA A 145 5.63 16.06 1.10
C ALA A 145 4.90 14.82 1.65
N GLY A 146 5.58 13.68 1.71
CA GLY A 146 5.02 12.45 2.28
C GLY A 146 4.76 12.55 3.78
N ILE A 147 5.68 13.13 4.55
CA ILE A 147 5.50 13.41 5.98
C ILE A 147 4.31 14.35 6.17
N ALA A 148 4.29 15.48 5.46
CA ALA A 148 3.22 16.47 5.56
C ALA A 148 1.85 15.87 5.23
N ARG A 149 1.78 14.92 4.30
CA ARG A 149 0.52 14.23 3.95
C ARG A 149 -0.03 13.39 5.10
N TRP A 150 0.81 12.64 5.81
CA TRP A 150 0.39 11.88 6.99
C TRP A 150 0.04 12.80 8.17
N GLU A 151 0.83 13.84 8.41
CA GLU A 151 0.56 14.81 9.47
C GLU A 151 -0.73 15.60 9.21
N ALA A 152 -1.07 15.91 7.95
CA ALA A 152 -2.28 16.67 7.62
C ALA A 152 -3.55 15.98 8.10
N ASP A 153 -3.60 14.65 8.00
CA ASP A 153 -4.82 13.87 8.21
C ASP A 153 -4.82 12.96 9.44
N THR A 154 -3.74 12.95 10.21
CA THR A 154 -3.63 12.12 11.42
C THR A 154 -3.14 12.93 12.62
N CYS A 155 -3.18 12.32 13.81
CA CYS A 155 -2.52 12.87 14.99
C CYS A 155 -1.01 12.58 15.03
N ILE A 156 -0.50 11.76 14.10
CA ILE A 156 0.91 11.43 14.04
C ILE A 156 1.68 12.67 13.65
N THR A 157 2.78 12.91 14.35
CA THR A 157 3.68 14.02 14.12
C THR A 157 5.11 13.52 14.02
N PHE A 158 5.95 14.26 13.32
CA PHE A 158 7.35 13.94 13.05
C PHE A 158 8.24 15.10 13.48
N THR A 159 9.49 14.81 13.87
CA THR A 159 10.46 15.86 14.23
C THR A 159 11.81 15.61 13.60
N ARG A 160 12.24 16.58 12.78
CA ARG A 160 13.51 16.51 12.05
C ARG A 160 14.68 16.58 13.02
N GLN A 161 15.67 15.73 12.77
CA GLN A 161 16.96 15.68 13.44
C GLN A 161 18.05 16.06 12.44
N ASN A 162 19.16 16.61 12.94
CA ASN A 162 20.31 16.96 12.11
C ASN A 162 21.19 15.74 11.77
N ASN A 163 21.05 14.65 12.53
CA ASN A 163 21.79 13.40 12.36
C ASN A 163 20.85 12.20 12.57
N ARG A 164 21.29 11.01 12.15
CA ARG A 164 20.57 9.76 12.39
C ARG A 164 20.17 9.62 13.88
N PRO A 165 18.91 9.29 14.20
CA PRO A 165 18.48 9.10 15.59
C PRO A 165 19.29 8.00 16.30
N ASN A 166 19.77 8.28 17.51
CA ASN A 166 20.49 7.31 18.35
C ASN A 166 19.58 6.21 18.94
N GLY A 167 18.27 6.43 18.91
CA GLY A 167 17.24 5.47 19.35
C GLY A 167 16.21 5.22 18.25
N ASN A 168 14.99 4.80 18.62
CA ASN A 168 13.93 4.65 17.63
C ASN A 168 13.65 5.95 16.88
N GLY A 169 13.64 5.84 15.56
CA GLY A 169 13.41 6.93 14.63
C GLY A 169 13.59 6.43 13.21
N ILE A 170 13.45 7.34 12.26
CA ILE A 170 13.48 7.03 10.84
C ILE A 170 14.65 7.75 10.16
N GLU A 171 15.42 7.05 9.36
CA GLU A 171 16.36 7.64 8.41
C GLU A 171 15.83 7.45 6.99
N PHE A 172 15.62 8.54 6.27
CA PHE A 172 15.34 8.52 4.84
C PHE A 172 16.66 8.62 4.07
N PHE A 173 16.85 7.76 3.08
CA PHE A 173 18.08 7.72 2.27
C PHE A 173 17.78 7.25 0.83
N LEU A 174 18.77 7.38 -0.04
CA LEU A 174 18.73 6.94 -1.44
C LEU A 174 19.29 5.52 -1.53
N GLY A 175 18.41 4.52 -1.58
CA GLY A 175 18.78 3.13 -1.82
C GLY A 175 18.41 2.63 -3.21
N SER A 176 18.69 1.36 -3.48
CA SER A 176 18.29 0.66 -4.70
C SER A 176 16.82 0.23 -4.61
N GLY A 177 15.91 1.14 -4.95
CA GLY A 177 14.46 0.93 -4.98
C GLY A 177 13.70 1.65 -3.86
N CYS A 178 12.42 1.34 -3.72
CA CYS A 178 11.52 1.86 -2.69
C CYS A 178 11.25 0.73 -1.71
N TYR A 179 11.55 0.93 -0.43
CA TYR A 179 11.25 -0.07 0.59
C TYR A 179 11.33 0.49 2.01
N SER A 180 10.71 -0.25 2.92
CA SER A 180 10.61 0.11 4.33
C SER A 180 10.50 -1.15 5.21
N MET A 181 10.67 -0.96 6.52
CA MET A 181 10.36 -1.97 7.52
C MET A 181 8.91 -1.81 7.99
N ILE A 182 8.27 -2.90 8.45
CA ILE A 182 6.92 -2.80 9.01
C ILE A 182 6.94 -2.43 10.49
N GLY A 183 6.32 -1.30 10.80
CA GLY A 183 6.20 -0.78 12.16
C GLY A 183 7.53 -0.27 12.71
N ARG A 184 7.56 0.00 14.02
CA ARG A 184 8.76 0.33 14.78
C ARG A 184 9.58 -0.93 15.04
N VAL A 185 10.79 -0.97 14.49
CA VAL A 185 11.70 -2.11 14.64
C VAL A 185 12.82 -1.80 15.62
N GLY A 186 13.07 -2.74 16.55
CA GLY A 186 14.22 -2.69 17.47
C GLY A 186 14.21 -1.47 18.40
N TYR A 187 15.42 -1.01 18.75
CA TYR A 187 15.66 0.15 19.64
C TYR A 187 16.53 1.23 18.99
N SER A 188 16.84 1.09 17.70
CA SER A 188 17.67 2.01 16.91
C SER A 188 16.87 2.64 15.78
N SER A 189 17.47 3.58 15.06
CA SER A 189 16.85 4.16 13.86
C SER A 189 16.73 3.09 12.78
N GLN A 190 15.54 2.97 12.22
CA GLN A 190 15.26 2.17 11.02
C GLN A 190 15.34 3.04 9.78
N GLN A 191 15.46 2.43 8.60
CA GLN A 191 15.65 3.14 7.35
C GLN A 191 14.42 3.00 6.44
N ILE A 192 14.19 4.04 5.64
CA ILE A 192 13.24 4.06 4.52
C ILE A 192 14.00 4.46 3.27
N SER A 193 14.02 3.59 2.26
CA SER A 193 14.66 3.86 0.99
C SER A 193 13.70 4.60 0.06
N ILE A 194 14.07 5.81 -0.36
CA ILE A 194 13.41 6.55 -1.43
C ILE A 194 14.40 6.65 -2.58
N GLY A 195 14.49 5.57 -3.37
CA GLY A 195 15.39 5.43 -4.51
C GLY A 195 14.98 6.23 -5.75
N HIS A 196 15.72 6.03 -6.84
CA HIS A 196 15.35 6.57 -8.15
C HIS A 196 13.98 6.02 -8.60
N GLY A 197 13.09 6.92 -9.02
CA GLY A 197 11.71 6.58 -9.39
C GLY A 197 10.72 6.51 -8.21
N CYS A 198 11.17 6.72 -6.97
CA CYS A 198 10.35 6.60 -5.75
C CYS A 198 9.81 7.93 -5.21
N THR A 199 9.98 9.05 -5.93
CA THR A 199 9.74 10.41 -5.40
C THR A 199 8.28 10.87 -5.52
N SER A 200 7.36 10.01 -5.98
CA SER A 200 5.94 10.33 -6.05
C SER A 200 5.31 10.39 -4.65
N LEU A 201 4.28 11.21 -4.46
CA LEU A 201 3.60 11.34 -3.17
C LEU A 201 3.04 9.99 -2.68
N GLY A 202 2.39 9.23 -3.57
CA GLY A 202 1.88 7.89 -3.24
C GLY A 202 2.97 6.94 -2.81
N THR A 203 4.12 6.92 -3.50
CA THR A 203 5.23 6.05 -3.13
C THR A 203 5.81 6.42 -1.76
N VAL A 204 6.14 7.69 -1.53
CA VAL A 204 6.71 8.09 -0.23
C VAL A 204 5.73 7.81 0.92
N THR A 205 4.44 8.09 0.71
CA THR A 205 3.42 7.83 1.75
C THR A 205 3.16 6.34 1.96
N HIS A 206 3.31 5.50 0.93
CA HIS A 206 3.30 4.04 1.02
C HIS A 206 4.41 3.53 1.93
N GLU A 207 5.66 3.97 1.70
CA GLU A 207 6.81 3.55 2.51
C GLU A 207 6.71 4.00 3.96
N ILE A 208 6.19 5.22 4.19
CA ILE A 208 5.86 5.69 5.54
C ILE A 208 4.73 4.84 6.13
N GLY A 209 3.74 4.43 5.33
CA GLY A 209 2.67 3.52 5.72
C GLY A 209 3.19 2.18 6.26
N HIS A 210 4.17 1.57 5.59
CA HIS A 210 4.89 0.41 6.11
C HIS A 210 5.52 0.69 7.47
N ALA A 211 6.27 1.80 7.61
CA ALA A 211 6.89 2.18 8.87
C ALA A 211 5.86 2.43 9.99
N LEU A 212 4.64 2.84 9.65
CA LEU A 212 3.51 2.96 10.58
C LEU A 212 2.83 1.63 10.93
N GLY A 213 3.16 0.55 10.20
CA GLY A 213 2.75 -0.82 10.50
C GLY A 213 1.82 -1.46 9.47
N PHE A 214 1.66 -0.87 8.28
CA PHE A 214 0.81 -1.44 7.25
C PHE A 214 1.53 -2.54 6.46
N TYR A 215 0.86 -3.67 6.32
CA TYR A 215 1.11 -4.62 5.23
C TYR A 215 0.33 -4.16 3.99
N HIS A 216 0.57 -4.80 2.86
CA HIS A 216 -0.24 -4.56 1.69
C HIS A 216 -1.69 -4.98 1.83
N GLU A 217 -2.58 -4.28 1.15
CA GLU A 217 -4.02 -4.53 1.19
C GLU A 217 -4.37 -5.88 0.52
N GLN A 218 -3.73 -6.24 -0.60
CA GLN A 218 -3.95 -7.54 -1.25
C GLN A 218 -3.42 -8.74 -0.44
N ALA A 219 -2.63 -8.48 0.61
CA ALA A 219 -2.15 -9.49 1.55
C ALA A 219 -3.13 -9.72 2.70
N ARG A 220 -4.24 -8.97 2.80
CA ARG A 220 -5.26 -9.18 3.85
C ARG A 220 -5.76 -10.62 3.92
N TYR A 221 -6.06 -11.06 5.13
CA TYR A 221 -6.57 -12.39 5.41
C TYR A 221 -7.91 -12.71 4.69
N ASP A 222 -8.73 -11.68 4.48
CA ASP A 222 -10.05 -11.73 3.83
C ASP A 222 -10.02 -11.32 2.35
N ARG A 223 -8.82 -11.10 1.77
CA ARG A 223 -8.66 -10.59 0.39
C ARG A 223 -9.37 -11.42 -0.68
N ASP A 224 -9.49 -12.73 -0.49
CA ASP A 224 -10.13 -13.64 -1.46
C ASP A 224 -11.66 -13.38 -1.62
N ASN A 225 -12.28 -12.58 -0.75
CA ASN A 225 -13.66 -12.11 -0.92
C ASN A 225 -13.78 -10.92 -1.89
N TYR A 226 -12.65 -10.28 -2.23
CA TYR A 226 -12.59 -9.01 -2.96
C TYR A 226 -11.73 -9.11 -4.22
N VAL A 227 -10.68 -9.92 -4.18
CA VAL A 227 -9.78 -10.14 -5.32
C VAL A 227 -9.44 -11.62 -5.48
N SER A 228 -9.14 -12.02 -6.71
CA SER A 228 -8.62 -13.33 -7.08
C SER A 228 -7.18 -13.19 -7.55
N ILE A 229 -6.29 -14.03 -7.01
CA ILE A 229 -4.89 -14.10 -7.46
C ILE A 229 -4.76 -15.11 -8.60
N VAL A 230 -4.33 -14.63 -9.75
CA VAL A 230 -4.19 -15.41 -10.99
C VAL A 230 -2.77 -15.95 -11.09
N SER A 231 -2.49 -17.01 -10.33
CA SER A 231 -1.15 -17.63 -10.21
C SER A 231 -0.48 -17.98 -11.53
N LYS A 232 -1.25 -18.38 -12.56
CA LYS A 232 -0.73 -18.67 -13.91
C LYS A 232 -0.10 -17.48 -14.64
N ASN A 233 -0.37 -16.25 -14.20
CA ASN A 233 0.20 -15.03 -14.79
C ASN A 233 1.36 -14.49 -13.95
N ILE A 234 1.64 -15.06 -12.77
CA ILE A 234 2.72 -14.62 -11.88
C ILE A 234 4.06 -15.19 -12.39
N GLN A 235 5.12 -14.39 -12.32
CA GLN A 235 6.48 -14.83 -12.63
C GLN A 235 6.91 -16.01 -11.75
N ASN A 236 7.62 -16.97 -12.35
CA ASN A 236 8.13 -18.12 -11.62
C ASN A 236 9.01 -17.66 -10.45
N GLY A 237 8.85 -18.29 -9.30
CA GLY A 237 9.56 -17.92 -8.08
C GLY A 237 8.88 -16.83 -7.22
N TYR A 238 7.86 -16.13 -7.72
CA TYR A 238 7.29 -14.94 -7.03
C TYR A 238 5.89 -15.16 -6.42
N LEU A 239 5.47 -16.40 -6.17
CA LEU A 239 4.19 -16.68 -5.48
C LEU A 239 4.21 -16.20 -4.03
N SER A 240 5.39 -16.16 -3.40
CA SER A 240 5.57 -15.57 -2.06
C SER A 240 5.13 -14.11 -1.96
N GLN A 241 5.17 -13.35 -3.06
CA GLN A 241 4.78 -11.93 -3.14
C GLN A 241 3.26 -11.72 -2.99
N PHE A 242 2.47 -12.80 -2.98
CA PHE A 242 1.01 -12.78 -2.83
C PHE A 242 0.54 -13.55 -1.58
N THR A 243 1.46 -13.77 -0.63
CA THR A 243 1.18 -14.44 0.64
C THR A 243 0.12 -13.68 1.41
N LYS A 244 -0.94 -14.38 1.86
CA LYS A 244 -1.89 -13.77 2.79
C LYS A 244 -1.30 -13.69 4.18
N GLN A 245 -1.50 -12.57 4.84
CA GLN A 245 -1.37 -12.42 6.26
C GLN A 245 -2.52 -13.17 6.97
N SER A 246 -2.25 -13.65 8.17
CA SER A 246 -3.27 -14.23 9.03
C SER A 246 -4.29 -13.16 9.49
N ARG A 247 -5.52 -13.54 9.88
CA ARG A 247 -6.46 -12.58 10.51
C ARG A 247 -5.87 -12.01 11.77
N SER A 248 -5.25 -12.91 12.52
CA SER A 248 -4.62 -12.50 13.72
C SER A 248 -3.44 -11.60 13.45
N ALA A 249 -2.95 -11.47 12.17
CA ALA A 249 -1.91 -10.69 11.38
C ALA A 249 -2.35 -9.50 10.59
N MET A 250 -3.63 -9.13 10.64
CA MET A 250 -4.03 -7.78 10.29
C MET A 250 -5.17 -7.31 11.21
N GLU A 251 -4.94 -6.32 12.08
CA GLU A 251 -6.04 -5.61 12.75
C GLU A 251 -6.58 -4.62 11.75
N ASP A 252 -7.82 -4.84 11.37
CA ASP A 252 -8.53 -3.97 10.46
C ASP A 252 -9.24 -2.82 11.19
N TYR A 253 -9.32 -2.85 12.52
CA TYR A 253 -10.05 -1.89 13.36
C TYR A 253 -11.51 -1.70 12.92
N GLY A 254 -12.12 -2.74 12.34
CA GLY A 254 -13.45 -2.67 11.75
C GLY A 254 -13.51 -1.91 10.42
N VAL A 255 -12.37 -1.55 9.82
CA VAL A 255 -12.26 -0.92 8.51
C VAL A 255 -12.14 -2.00 7.43
N GLY A 256 -13.15 -2.09 6.55
CA GLY A 256 -13.23 -3.11 5.50
C GLY A 256 -12.09 -3.07 4.48
N PHE A 257 -12.13 -3.97 3.49
CA PHE A 257 -11.17 -4.01 2.39
C PHE A 257 -11.31 -2.76 1.50
N ASP A 258 -10.18 -2.16 1.13
CA ASP A 258 -10.12 -0.93 0.33
C ASP A 258 -9.35 -1.12 -0.98
N TYR A 259 -10.09 -1.26 -2.09
CA TYR A 259 -9.49 -1.38 -3.43
C TYR A 259 -8.56 -0.20 -3.75
N GLY A 260 -8.87 1.01 -3.28
CA GLY A 260 -8.09 2.20 -3.56
C GLY A 260 -7.05 2.53 -2.48
N SER A 261 -6.73 1.60 -1.58
CA SER A 261 -5.65 1.80 -0.61
C SER A 261 -4.33 2.08 -1.33
N VAL A 262 -3.53 3.01 -0.80
CA VAL A 262 -2.16 3.24 -1.30
C VAL A 262 -1.29 2.00 -1.13
N MET A 263 -1.67 1.11 -0.20
CA MET A 263 -1.02 -0.17 0.08
C MET A 263 -1.51 -1.31 -0.82
N HIS A 264 -2.37 -1.05 -1.80
CA HIS A 264 -2.80 -2.09 -2.74
C HIS A 264 -1.87 -2.14 -3.96
N TYR A 265 -1.43 -3.34 -4.33
CA TYR A 265 -0.77 -3.58 -5.61
C TYR A 265 -1.66 -3.23 -6.80
N ASP A 266 -1.07 -2.83 -7.93
CA ASP A 266 -1.82 -2.80 -9.18
C ASP A 266 -2.03 -4.22 -9.73
N GLN A 267 -2.92 -4.28 -10.71
CA GLN A 267 -3.38 -5.49 -11.38
C GLN A 267 -2.28 -6.31 -12.09
N PHE A 268 -1.13 -5.73 -12.43
CA PHE A 268 -0.04 -6.37 -13.18
C PHE A 268 1.20 -6.68 -12.33
N SER A 269 1.16 -6.39 -11.02
CA SER A 269 2.31 -6.61 -10.12
C SER A 269 2.85 -8.03 -10.27
N PHE A 270 4.16 -8.17 -10.49
CA PHE A 270 4.86 -9.45 -10.74
C PHE A 270 4.30 -10.29 -11.90
N SER A 271 3.66 -9.68 -12.90
CA SER A 271 3.17 -10.39 -14.09
C SER A 271 4.32 -10.90 -14.97
N ALA A 272 4.18 -12.12 -15.49
CA ALA A 272 5.12 -12.73 -16.43
C ALA A 272 4.77 -12.41 -17.90
N ASN A 273 3.56 -11.93 -18.16
CA ASN A 273 2.97 -11.91 -19.49
C ASN A 273 2.08 -10.68 -19.74
N ASN A 274 2.25 -9.62 -18.94
CA ASN A 274 1.45 -8.39 -18.98
C ASN A 274 -0.07 -8.66 -18.85
N ARG A 275 -0.45 -9.76 -18.18
CA ARG A 275 -1.85 -10.06 -17.83
C ARG A 275 -2.04 -9.92 -16.33
N TYR A 276 -3.29 -9.70 -15.93
CA TYR A 276 -3.63 -9.48 -14.53
C TYR A 276 -3.17 -10.64 -13.64
N THR A 277 -2.37 -10.33 -12.63
CA THR A 277 -2.05 -11.20 -11.51
C THR A 277 -3.07 -11.05 -10.39
N ILE A 278 -3.72 -9.88 -10.31
CA ILE A 278 -4.82 -9.59 -9.38
C ILE A 278 -6.06 -9.18 -10.18
N GLN A 279 -7.14 -9.95 -10.03
CA GLN A 279 -8.45 -9.63 -10.60
C GLN A 279 -9.41 -9.24 -9.49
N THR A 280 -10.09 -8.10 -9.58
CA THR A 280 -11.16 -7.77 -8.63
C THR A 280 -12.39 -8.63 -8.88
N ILE A 281 -13.04 -9.10 -7.81
CA ILE A 281 -14.29 -9.88 -7.91
C ILE A 281 -15.41 -9.02 -8.47
N ASP A 282 -15.51 -7.77 -8.01
CA ASP A 282 -16.29 -6.73 -8.68
C ASP A 282 -15.39 -6.05 -9.72
N THR A 283 -15.61 -6.37 -10.99
CA THR A 283 -14.76 -5.94 -12.11
C THR A 283 -14.76 -4.44 -12.34
N ASN A 284 -15.74 -3.70 -11.82
CA ASN A 284 -15.75 -2.24 -11.89
C ASN A 284 -14.60 -1.61 -11.08
N TYR A 285 -14.10 -2.29 -10.04
CA TYR A 285 -12.97 -1.82 -9.24
C TYR A 285 -11.60 -2.14 -9.85
N GLN A 286 -11.56 -2.80 -11.00
CA GLN A 286 -10.30 -3.27 -11.59
C GLN A 286 -9.32 -2.13 -11.86
N GLN A 287 -9.82 -0.95 -12.27
CA GLN A 287 -9.01 0.25 -12.50
C GLN A 287 -8.80 1.10 -11.23
N THR A 288 -9.32 0.66 -10.09
CA THR A 288 -9.18 1.36 -8.80
C THR A 288 -7.95 0.89 -8.03
N ILE A 289 -7.59 -0.39 -8.17
CA ILE A 289 -6.44 -0.97 -7.46
C ILE A 289 -5.11 -0.45 -8.01
N GLY A 290 -4.14 -0.26 -7.11
CA GLY A 290 -2.78 0.17 -7.49
C GLY A 290 -2.58 1.67 -7.64
N GLN A 291 -3.55 2.50 -7.23
CA GLN A 291 -3.40 3.96 -7.25
C GLN A 291 -2.19 4.41 -6.39
N ARG A 292 -1.57 5.53 -6.79
CA ARG A 292 -0.42 6.17 -6.11
C ARG A 292 -0.59 7.68 -5.97
N GLU A 293 -1.82 8.15 -5.79
CA GLU A 293 -2.15 9.54 -5.44
C GLU A 293 -1.72 9.89 -4.01
N GLY A 294 -1.87 8.92 -3.11
CA GLY A 294 -1.61 9.06 -1.68
C GLY A 294 -2.53 8.14 -0.86
N PRO A 295 -2.47 8.22 0.49
CA PRO A 295 -3.30 7.42 1.36
C PRO A 295 -4.78 7.69 1.13
N SER A 296 -5.57 6.62 1.03
CA SER A 296 -7.02 6.70 0.95
C SER A 296 -7.62 7.19 2.27
N PHE A 297 -8.91 7.53 2.26
CA PHE A 297 -9.63 7.82 3.49
C PHE A 297 -9.55 6.66 4.51
N MET A 298 -9.60 5.41 4.03
CA MET A 298 -9.57 4.22 4.89
C MET A 298 -8.16 3.94 5.42
N ASP A 299 -7.11 4.23 4.65
CA ASP A 299 -5.72 4.19 5.12
C ASP A 299 -5.53 5.13 6.32
N VAL A 300 -5.94 6.39 6.15
CA VAL A 300 -5.90 7.41 7.21
C VAL A 300 -6.76 6.98 8.41
N LYS A 301 -7.97 6.46 8.17
CA LYS A 301 -8.86 6.00 9.23
C LYS A 301 -8.21 4.91 10.09
N ARG A 302 -7.57 3.92 9.46
CA ARG A 302 -6.87 2.84 10.19
C ARG A 302 -5.72 3.39 11.05
N VAL A 303 -4.93 4.33 10.53
CA VAL A 303 -3.88 4.98 11.34
C VAL A 303 -4.49 5.73 12.53
N ASN A 304 -5.55 6.50 12.32
CA ASN A 304 -6.20 7.24 13.39
C ASN A 304 -6.84 6.34 14.45
N LEU A 305 -7.44 5.22 14.06
CA LEU A 305 -7.95 4.22 15.01
C LEU A 305 -6.80 3.53 15.78
N ALA A 306 -5.66 3.30 15.12
CA ALA A 306 -4.51 2.64 15.71
C ALA A 306 -3.75 3.52 16.73
N TYR A 307 -3.65 4.82 16.46
CA TYR A 307 -2.74 5.74 17.16
C TYR A 307 -3.42 6.94 17.84
N CYS A 308 -4.62 7.34 17.38
CA CYS A 308 -5.24 8.61 17.75
C CYS A 308 -6.56 8.46 18.53
N ASN A 309 -6.93 7.24 18.91
CA ASN A 309 -8.22 6.97 19.53
C ASN A 309 -8.43 7.69 20.89
N SER A 310 -7.35 8.11 21.55
CA SER A 310 -7.39 8.87 22.80
C SER A 310 -7.31 10.38 22.64
N THR A 311 -7.24 10.92 21.41
CA THR A 311 -7.05 12.35 21.17
C THR A 311 -8.30 13.17 21.50
N CYS A 312 -9.49 12.63 21.21
CA CYS A 312 -10.76 13.28 21.49
C CYS A 312 -11.45 12.66 22.70
N SER A 313 -11.97 13.49 23.61
CA SER A 313 -12.68 13.04 24.82
C SER A 313 -14.05 12.43 24.54
N SER A 314 -14.64 12.74 23.38
CA SER A 314 -15.95 12.28 22.97
C SER A 314 -15.97 11.98 21.47
N THR A 315 -16.78 11.01 21.09
CA THR A 315 -17.00 10.64 19.69
C THR A 315 -18.29 11.28 19.15
N LEU A 316 -18.21 11.86 17.97
CA LEU A 316 -19.35 12.37 17.20
C LEU A 316 -20.09 11.25 16.45
N PRO A 317 -21.41 11.36 16.24
CA PRO A 317 -22.20 10.40 15.47
C PRO A 317 -22.00 10.62 13.96
N CYS A 318 -20.80 10.38 13.47
CA CYS A 318 -20.43 10.59 12.07
C CYS A 318 -21.20 9.63 11.14
N LEU A 319 -21.70 10.16 10.03
CA LEU A 319 -22.47 9.42 9.02
C LEU A 319 -21.58 8.99 7.85
N ASN A 320 -22.15 8.12 7.00
CA ASN A 320 -21.52 7.59 5.77
C ASN A 320 -20.13 6.98 6.01
N GLY A 321 -19.88 6.50 7.23
CA GLY A 321 -18.62 5.90 7.65
C GLY A 321 -17.50 6.90 7.99
N GLY A 322 -17.84 8.17 8.14
CA GLY A 322 -16.98 9.17 8.80
C GLY A 322 -16.58 8.76 10.23
N TYR A 323 -15.64 9.48 10.81
CA TYR A 323 -15.23 9.33 12.21
C TYR A 323 -14.78 10.67 12.78
N THR A 324 -14.76 10.82 14.10
CA THR A 324 -14.36 12.07 14.76
C THR A 324 -12.94 12.43 14.37
N ASP A 325 -12.73 13.65 13.87
CA ASP A 325 -11.41 14.07 13.40
C ASP A 325 -10.48 14.28 14.62
N PRO A 326 -9.37 13.53 14.75
CA PRO A 326 -8.45 13.71 15.87
C PRO A 326 -7.74 15.06 15.87
N LYS A 327 -7.73 15.79 14.75
CA LYS A 327 -7.17 17.16 14.68
C LYS A 327 -8.21 18.23 15.00
N ASN A 328 -9.49 17.88 14.98
CA ASN A 328 -10.59 18.76 15.34
C ASN A 328 -11.79 17.96 15.86
N CYS A 329 -11.85 17.76 17.17
CA CYS A 329 -12.87 16.93 17.81
C CYS A 329 -14.32 17.46 17.69
N ALA A 330 -14.52 18.64 17.09
CA ALA A 330 -15.83 19.23 16.83
C ALA A 330 -16.40 18.87 15.43
N VAL A 331 -15.63 18.19 14.58
CA VAL A 331 -16.03 17.80 13.22
C VAL A 331 -15.68 16.33 12.95
N CYS A 332 -16.43 15.69 12.08
CA CYS A 332 -16.08 14.40 11.52
C CYS A 332 -15.11 14.57 10.35
N ARG A 333 -14.12 13.68 10.25
CA ARG A 333 -13.39 13.45 9.01
C ARG A 333 -14.28 12.61 8.09
N CYS A 334 -14.53 13.13 6.89
CA CYS A 334 -15.48 12.56 5.95
C CYS A 334 -14.79 11.76 4.84
N PRO A 335 -15.38 10.64 4.39
CA PRO A 335 -14.92 9.97 3.18
C PRO A 335 -14.95 10.92 1.97
N THR A 336 -14.06 10.68 1.01
CA THR A 336 -14.03 11.43 -0.25
C THR A 336 -15.43 11.45 -0.87
N GLY A 337 -15.89 12.65 -1.24
CA GLY A 337 -17.24 12.91 -1.76
C GLY A 337 -18.24 13.45 -0.74
N PHE A 338 -17.96 13.33 0.57
CA PHE A 338 -18.83 13.78 1.66
C PHE A 338 -18.26 14.98 2.41
N GLY A 339 -19.14 15.75 3.04
CA GLY A 339 -18.79 16.91 3.86
C GLY A 339 -19.86 17.25 4.89
N GLY A 340 -19.72 18.41 5.52
CA GLY A 340 -20.52 18.79 6.69
C GLY A 340 -19.92 18.29 8.00
N THR A 341 -20.47 18.75 9.12
CA THR A 341 -19.93 18.43 10.46
C THR A 341 -20.01 16.94 10.77
N LEU A 342 -21.04 16.27 10.26
CA LEU A 342 -21.29 14.84 10.50
C LEU A 342 -21.17 14.00 9.24
N CYS A 343 -20.58 14.52 8.15
CA CYS A 343 -20.48 13.83 6.87
C CYS A 343 -21.84 13.46 6.26
N ASP A 344 -22.85 14.30 6.47
CA ASP A 344 -24.26 14.07 6.17
C ASP A 344 -24.72 14.57 4.78
N ARG A 345 -23.84 15.30 4.11
CA ARG A 345 -24.07 15.98 2.83
C ARG A 345 -22.89 15.80 1.87
N ALA A 346 -23.04 16.23 0.63
CA ALA A 346 -21.94 16.24 -0.33
C ALA A 346 -20.81 17.15 0.13
N ALA A 347 -19.58 16.84 -0.30
CA ALA A 347 -18.44 17.73 -0.10
C ALA A 347 -18.71 19.08 -0.80
N THR A 348 -18.14 20.16 -0.25
CA THR A 348 -18.30 21.50 -0.82
C THR A 348 -17.78 21.53 -2.25
N ASN A 349 -18.67 21.85 -3.17
CA ASN A 349 -18.38 21.89 -4.59
C ASN A 349 -18.02 23.30 -5.07
N PRO A 350 -17.15 23.42 -6.09
CA PRO A 350 -17.05 24.64 -6.89
C PRO A 350 -18.40 25.00 -7.52
N ALA A 351 -18.64 26.30 -7.72
CA ALA A 351 -19.94 26.81 -8.17
C ALA A 351 -20.46 26.12 -9.45
N GLN A 352 -19.56 25.77 -10.37
CA GLN A 352 -19.89 25.08 -11.62
C GLN A 352 -20.46 23.65 -11.46
N CYS A 353 -20.21 22.97 -10.32
CA CYS A 353 -20.75 21.64 -10.05
C CYS A 353 -22.13 21.71 -9.35
N GLY A 354 -22.57 22.89 -8.94
CA GLY A 354 -23.80 23.05 -8.15
C GLY A 354 -23.69 22.47 -6.72
N PRO A 355 -24.83 22.29 -6.03
CA PRO A 355 -24.87 21.99 -4.59
C PRO A 355 -24.41 20.58 -4.19
N GLY A 356 -24.27 19.64 -5.14
CA GLY A 356 -23.82 18.27 -4.87
C GLY A 356 -24.89 17.32 -4.33
N ASP A 357 -25.68 17.73 -3.33
CA ASP A 357 -26.79 16.91 -2.81
C ASP A 357 -27.98 16.90 -3.77
N LEU A 358 -28.43 15.69 -4.14
CA LEU A 358 -29.52 15.47 -5.08
C LEU A 358 -30.50 14.41 -4.55
N ARG A 359 -31.77 14.55 -4.92
CA ARG A 359 -32.81 13.53 -4.69
C ARG A 359 -33.22 12.94 -6.03
N ALA A 360 -33.08 11.62 -6.16
CA ALA A 360 -33.50 10.91 -7.36
C ALA A 360 -35.03 10.94 -7.50
N THR A 361 -35.52 11.17 -8.72
CA THR A 361 -36.94 11.08 -9.07
C THR A 361 -37.21 9.86 -9.95
N SER A 362 -38.47 9.63 -10.33
CA SER A 362 -38.84 8.59 -11.31
C SER A 362 -38.48 8.95 -12.75
N SER A 363 -37.99 10.17 -13.00
CA SER A 363 -37.56 10.65 -14.31
C SER A 363 -36.04 10.80 -14.32
N LEU A 364 -35.40 10.56 -15.46
CA LEU A 364 -33.96 10.82 -15.59
C LEU A 364 -33.65 12.31 -15.35
N GLN A 365 -32.66 12.56 -14.50
CA GLN A 365 -32.14 13.89 -14.21
C GLN A 365 -30.72 13.96 -14.78
N LEU A 366 -30.46 14.95 -15.64
CA LEU A 366 -29.14 15.11 -16.24
C LEU A 366 -28.19 15.75 -15.22
N LEU A 367 -27.08 15.07 -14.97
CA LEU A 367 -25.94 15.60 -14.23
C LEU A 367 -24.79 15.82 -15.20
N SER A 368 -24.24 17.03 -15.23
CA SER A 368 -23.08 17.36 -16.04
C SER A 368 -22.10 18.22 -15.25
N ALA A 369 -20.81 17.95 -15.47
CA ALA A 369 -19.71 18.73 -14.94
C ALA A 369 -18.63 18.83 -16.01
N SER A 370 -17.96 19.97 -16.11
CA SER A 370 -16.87 20.20 -17.05
C SER A 370 -15.83 21.15 -16.45
N GLY A 371 -14.60 21.08 -17.00
CA GLY A 371 -13.45 21.84 -16.52
C GLY A 371 -12.51 21.05 -15.61
N ALA A 372 -11.35 21.63 -15.29
CA ALA A 372 -10.37 21.05 -14.38
C ALA A 372 -10.82 21.23 -12.93
N THR A 373 -11.76 20.40 -12.48
CA THR A 373 -12.40 20.52 -11.18
C THR A 373 -12.71 19.16 -10.59
N SER A 374 -12.82 19.11 -9.25
CA SER A 374 -13.40 17.97 -8.55
C SER A 374 -14.83 18.32 -8.15
N CYS A 375 -15.79 17.48 -8.56
CA CYS A 375 -17.21 17.62 -8.23
C CYS A 375 -17.66 16.39 -7.45
N SER A 376 -18.36 16.61 -6.35
CA SER A 376 -18.90 15.55 -5.48
C SER A 376 -20.42 15.60 -5.47
N PHE A 377 -21.06 14.46 -5.71
CA PHE A 377 -22.51 14.37 -5.73
C PHE A 377 -22.98 13.26 -4.78
N VAL A 378 -23.97 13.59 -3.94
CA VAL A 378 -24.63 12.62 -3.05
C VAL A 378 -26.08 12.52 -3.49
N ILE A 379 -26.41 11.42 -4.17
CA ILE A 379 -27.74 11.18 -4.71
C ILE A 379 -28.49 10.24 -3.76
N LYS A 380 -29.63 10.67 -3.25
CA LYS A 380 -30.47 9.89 -2.32
C LYS A 380 -31.74 9.41 -3.04
N ALA A 381 -32.00 8.10 -3.00
CA ALA A 381 -33.26 7.54 -3.47
C ALA A 381 -34.38 7.70 -2.42
N PRO A 382 -35.66 7.76 -2.84
CA PRO A 382 -36.79 7.59 -1.94
C PRO A 382 -36.74 6.24 -1.20
N LEU A 383 -37.35 6.17 -0.02
CA LEU A 383 -37.37 4.95 0.79
C LEU A 383 -37.89 3.75 -0.01
N GLY A 384 -37.18 2.63 0.04
CA GLY A 384 -37.53 1.40 -0.69
C GLY A 384 -37.28 1.44 -2.20
N ARG A 385 -36.62 2.48 -2.72
CA ARG A 385 -36.21 2.58 -4.13
C ARG A 385 -34.70 2.44 -4.29
N GLN A 386 -34.27 2.08 -5.49
CA GLN A 386 -32.88 2.04 -5.89
C GLN A 386 -32.61 3.15 -6.92
N ILE A 387 -31.36 3.61 -6.97
CA ILE A 387 -30.92 4.61 -7.95
C ILE A 387 -30.56 3.87 -9.22
N TYR A 388 -31.17 4.29 -10.32
CA TYR A 388 -30.71 3.98 -11.67
C TYR A 388 -29.85 5.13 -12.16
N TYR A 389 -28.70 4.84 -12.74
CA TYR A 389 -27.86 5.84 -13.38
C TYR A 389 -27.29 5.30 -14.70
N GLU A 390 -27.05 6.20 -15.63
CA GLU A 390 -26.34 5.94 -16.88
C GLU A 390 -25.25 6.98 -17.03
N VAL A 391 -24.08 6.56 -17.52
CA VAL A 391 -22.98 7.46 -17.86
C VAL A 391 -22.84 7.45 -19.38
N PRO A 392 -23.59 8.30 -20.11
CA PRO A 392 -23.61 8.25 -21.57
C PRO A 392 -22.27 8.71 -22.18
N THR A 393 -21.61 9.69 -21.54
CA THR A 393 -20.30 10.19 -21.98
C THR A 393 -19.48 10.66 -20.78
N PHE A 394 -18.18 10.42 -20.84
CA PHE A 394 -17.16 11.12 -20.05
C PHE A 394 -15.90 11.24 -20.91
N ARG A 395 -15.14 12.31 -20.75
CA ARG A 395 -13.89 12.55 -21.50
C ARG A 395 -12.88 13.23 -20.59
N PHE A 396 -11.70 12.64 -20.47
CA PHE A 396 -10.55 13.24 -19.77
C PHE A 396 -9.43 13.54 -20.78
N THR A 397 -8.69 14.62 -20.55
CA THR A 397 -7.70 15.17 -21.49
C THR A 397 -6.30 14.54 -21.41
N ALA A 398 -6.05 13.61 -20.47
CA ALA A 398 -4.69 13.13 -20.16
C ALA A 398 -4.54 11.60 -20.13
N ALA A 399 -3.33 11.11 -20.41
CA ALA A 399 -2.98 9.69 -20.53
C ALA A 399 -2.91 8.89 -19.20
N ASN A 400 -2.89 9.56 -18.05
CA ASN A 400 -2.88 8.91 -16.72
C ASN A 400 -4.32 8.75 -16.19
N LEU A 401 -5.13 8.02 -16.96
CA LEU A 401 -6.51 7.67 -16.66
C LEU A 401 -6.57 6.91 -15.31
N CYS A 402 -7.56 7.19 -14.47
CA CYS A 402 -7.78 6.54 -13.16
C CYS A 402 -6.83 6.88 -12.00
N SER A 403 -5.73 7.60 -12.25
CA SER A 403 -4.80 8.08 -11.19
C SER A 403 -4.91 9.57 -10.87
N TYR A 404 -5.51 10.37 -11.73
CA TYR A 404 -5.70 11.82 -11.48
C TYR A 404 -6.97 12.35 -12.13
N ASN A 405 -7.39 11.71 -13.22
CA ASN A 405 -8.61 12.03 -13.93
C ASN A 405 -9.48 10.77 -13.97
N PHE A 406 -10.62 10.83 -13.30
CA PHE A 406 -11.57 9.72 -13.26
C PHE A 406 -12.97 10.19 -12.88
N LEU A 407 -13.94 9.40 -13.31
CA LEU A 407 -15.25 9.32 -12.68
C LEU A 407 -15.17 8.23 -11.62
N GLU A 408 -15.41 8.58 -10.35
CA GLU A 408 -15.52 7.62 -9.25
C GLU A 408 -16.98 7.42 -8.87
N ILE A 409 -17.43 6.17 -8.82
CA ILE A 409 -18.80 5.82 -8.42
C ILE A 409 -18.77 4.95 -7.18
N LYS A 410 -19.38 5.45 -6.11
CA LYS A 410 -19.57 4.72 -4.85
C LYS A 410 -21.00 4.19 -4.77
N TYR A 411 -21.17 2.91 -5.08
CA TYR A 411 -22.47 2.21 -5.02
C TYR A 411 -22.53 1.11 -3.97
N ALA A 412 -21.40 0.77 -3.35
CA ALA A 412 -21.36 -0.21 -2.28
C ALA A 412 -22.00 0.35 -1.00
N ALA A 413 -22.49 -0.55 -0.13
CA ALA A 413 -23.06 -0.16 1.16
C ALA A 413 -22.03 0.56 2.06
N ASP A 414 -20.75 0.20 1.96
CA ASP A 414 -19.66 0.88 2.65
C ASP A 414 -19.13 2.05 1.81
N LEU A 415 -19.64 3.25 2.10
CA LEU A 415 -19.31 4.49 1.39
C LEU A 415 -17.93 5.08 1.75
N GLN A 416 -17.23 4.46 2.71
CA GLN A 416 -15.86 4.83 3.08
C GLN A 416 -14.86 4.47 2.00
N ARG A 417 -15.14 3.36 1.30
CA ARG A 417 -14.28 2.79 0.27
C ARG A 417 -14.09 3.75 -0.88
N VAL A 418 -12.89 3.77 -1.44
CA VAL A 418 -12.67 4.36 -2.77
C VAL A 418 -13.59 3.63 -3.75
N GLY A 419 -14.37 4.39 -4.51
CA GLY A 419 -15.35 3.85 -5.45
C GLY A 419 -14.73 3.25 -6.70
N ALA A 420 -15.58 2.68 -7.56
CA ALA A 420 -15.15 2.21 -8.87
C ALA A 420 -14.74 3.40 -9.75
N ARG A 421 -13.50 3.40 -10.22
CA ARG A 421 -12.93 4.46 -11.06
C ARG A 421 -12.98 4.10 -12.53
N TYR A 422 -13.42 5.07 -13.34
CA TYR A 422 -13.47 5.01 -14.79
C TYR A 422 -12.68 6.20 -15.34
N GLY A 423 -11.75 5.94 -16.25
CA GLY A 423 -10.85 6.92 -16.84
C GLY A 423 -11.00 6.97 -18.34
#